data_AF-A0A917BHE9-F1
#
_entry.id   AF-A0A917BHE9-F1
#
_cell.length_a   1.000
_cell.length_b   1.000
_cell.length_c   1.000
_cell.angle_alpha   90.00
_cell.angle_beta   90.00
_cell.angle_gamma   90.00
#
_symmetry.space_group_name_H-M   'P 1'
#
loop_
_entity.id
_entity.type
_entity.pdbx_description
1 polymer ?
#
loop_
_entity_poly.entity_id
_entity_poly.type
_entity_poly.pdbx_seq_one_letter_code
_entity_poly.pdbx_strand_id
1 'polypeptide(L)'
;MTGLAGVLLILVGALALARATWVVRGRRSPTPRPHAPVRPHRVDLLGRALASLAPAAAYAVRLADREVRVLVAGDLPAPWVRRSDGWWSVAGDDLPVASRPGSYAAVVRLAVEDGSDVLVDLGRAPGLVSLGGDPALARRTALQAVRDLLVRTTVAELEVSTPTDPDTAPELLGGVDEPVPDDVLVGRVAPVRDRRLRVLVLQSPPSPAVARRLTALVESREASVAVLVVGDSPEARWRLAVDRTGALDLGELALAQGSA
;
A
#
# COMPACT_ATOMS: atom_id res chain seq x y z
N MET A 1 -39.62 9.26 -55.73
CA MET A 1 -38.25 8.74 -55.57
C MET A 1 -37.61 9.56 -54.48
N THR A 2 -37.83 9.11 -53.25
CA THR A 2 -37.86 9.93 -52.03
C THR A 2 -37.48 9.02 -50.88
N GLY A 3 -36.52 9.45 -50.05
CA GLY A 3 -36.45 9.05 -48.63
C GLY A 3 -35.15 8.42 -48.13
N LEU A 4 -34.35 9.24 -47.43
CA LEU A 4 -33.67 8.97 -46.13
C LEU A 4 -32.66 7.80 -46.07
N ALA A 5 -31.33 7.94 -45.93
CA ALA A 5 -30.52 8.87 -45.12
C ALA A 5 -30.98 8.99 -43.66
N GLY A 6 -30.60 8.03 -42.80
CA GLY A 6 -30.67 8.17 -41.35
C GLY A 6 -30.54 6.84 -40.60
N VAL A 7 -29.78 6.85 -39.49
CA VAL A 7 -29.55 5.78 -38.49
C VAL A 7 -28.47 4.77 -38.91
N LEU A 8 -27.15 4.97 -38.75
CA LEU A 8 -26.34 5.44 -37.61
C LEU A 8 -26.57 4.64 -36.32
N LEU A 9 -25.54 3.88 -35.95
CA LEU A 9 -25.17 3.35 -34.62
C LEU A 9 -26.23 2.58 -33.82
N ILE A 10 -25.80 1.40 -33.36
CA ILE A 10 -26.13 0.70 -32.08
C ILE A 10 -26.31 -0.78 -32.42
N LEU A 11 -25.23 -1.56 -32.30
CA LEU A 11 -25.27 -3.00 -31.93
C LEU A 11 -23.84 -3.58 -31.87
N VAL A 12 -22.95 -2.95 -31.08
CA VAL A 12 -21.70 -3.57 -30.57
C VAL A 12 -21.63 -3.43 -29.03
N GLY A 13 -22.75 -3.12 -28.37
CA GLY A 13 -22.83 -2.91 -26.92
C GLY A 13 -23.60 -4.02 -26.22
N ALA A 14 -23.11 -5.26 -26.30
CA ALA A 14 -23.71 -6.39 -25.57
C ALA A 14 -22.62 -7.37 -25.11
N LEU A 15 -21.63 -6.88 -24.37
CA LEU A 15 -20.74 -7.74 -23.58
C LEU A 15 -20.16 -6.93 -22.40
N ALA A 16 -20.09 -7.57 -21.24
CA ALA A 16 -19.58 -7.05 -19.94
C ALA A 16 -20.58 -6.28 -19.05
N LEU A 17 -21.72 -6.89 -18.74
CA LEU A 17 -22.47 -6.62 -17.51
C LEU A 17 -22.53 -7.87 -16.63
N ALA A 18 -21.36 -8.43 -16.33
CA ALA A 18 -21.22 -9.38 -15.21
C ALA A 18 -21.02 -8.56 -13.93
N ARG A 19 -22.15 -8.15 -13.32
CA ARG A 19 -22.19 -7.67 -11.95
C ARG A 19 -21.68 -8.79 -11.04
N ALA A 20 -20.44 -8.69 -10.57
CA ALA A 20 -19.94 -9.50 -9.47
C ALA A 20 -20.75 -9.16 -8.21
N THR A 21 -21.66 -10.04 -7.83
CA THR A 21 -22.38 -9.98 -6.56
C THR A 21 -21.46 -10.44 -5.44
N TRP A 22 -20.76 -9.49 -4.80
CA TRP A 22 -20.05 -9.74 -3.56
C TRP A 22 -21.04 -9.87 -2.40
N VAL A 23 -21.26 -11.11 -1.94
CA VAL A 23 -22.00 -11.40 -0.70
C VAL A 23 -21.03 -11.29 0.47
N VAL A 24 -20.88 -10.09 1.01
CA VAL A 24 -20.15 -9.87 2.28
C VAL A 24 -21.09 -10.22 3.43
N ARG A 25 -20.87 -11.37 4.05
CA ARG A 25 -21.57 -11.78 5.28
C ARG A 25 -20.89 -11.08 6.47
N GLY A 26 -21.24 -9.81 6.69
CA GLY A 26 -20.61 -8.95 7.68
C GLY A 26 -20.91 -9.34 9.13
N ARG A 27 -19.86 -9.60 9.92
CA ARG A 27 -19.90 -9.35 11.37
C ARG A 27 -20.10 -7.84 11.58
N ARG A 28 -21.01 -7.44 12.46
CA ARG A 28 -21.20 -6.04 12.81
C ARG A 28 -19.96 -5.54 13.54
N SER A 29 -19.18 -4.68 12.89
CA SER A 29 -18.08 -3.94 13.52
C SER A 29 -18.49 -2.51 13.83
N PRO A 30 -17.93 -1.91 14.89
CA PRO A 30 -18.35 -0.61 15.42
C PRO A 30 -18.06 0.55 14.46
N THR A 31 -18.79 1.66 14.67
CA THR A 31 -18.64 2.93 13.95
C THR A 31 -17.18 3.38 13.79
N PRO A 32 -16.81 4.00 12.65
CA PRO A 32 -15.47 4.50 12.40
C PRO A 32 -15.12 5.53 13.47
N ARG A 33 -14.19 5.17 14.36
CA ARG A 33 -13.71 6.10 15.39
C ARG A 33 -12.77 7.11 14.73
N PRO A 34 -12.84 8.40 15.13
CA PRO A 34 -11.80 9.35 14.76
C PRO A 34 -10.43 8.78 15.14
N HIS A 35 -9.43 8.99 14.27
CA HIS A 35 -8.10 8.46 14.47
C HIS A 35 -7.56 8.84 15.86
N ALA A 36 -7.38 7.84 16.72
CA ALA A 36 -6.74 8.05 18.00
C ALA A 36 -5.33 8.61 17.78
N PRO A 37 -4.87 9.51 18.69
CA PRO A 37 -3.51 10.03 18.63
C PRO A 37 -2.50 8.89 18.64
N VAL A 38 -1.36 9.13 17.99
CA VAL A 38 -0.25 8.17 17.93
C VAL A 38 0.23 7.88 19.34
N ARG A 39 0.28 6.61 19.72
CA ARG A 39 0.74 6.22 21.05
C ARG A 39 2.26 6.04 21.01
N PRO A 40 3.06 6.75 21.84
CA PRO A 40 4.52 6.68 21.79
C PRO A 40 5.09 5.27 21.92
N HIS A 41 4.50 4.42 22.78
CA HIS A 41 4.95 3.04 22.97
C HIS A 41 4.78 2.18 21.70
N ARG A 42 3.77 2.46 20.87
CA ARG A 42 3.59 1.77 19.59
C ARG A 42 4.68 2.15 18.59
N VAL A 43 5.10 3.41 18.60
CA VAL A 43 6.21 3.88 17.74
C VAL A 43 7.51 3.19 18.13
N ASP A 44 7.81 3.07 19.43
CA ASP A 44 8.98 2.32 19.91
C ASP A 44 8.90 0.82 19.55
N LEU A 45 7.74 0.21 19.78
CA LEU A 45 7.53 -1.21 19.48
C LEU A 45 7.72 -1.50 17.99
N LEU A 46 7.13 -0.67 17.14
CA LEU A 46 7.32 -0.72 15.68
C LEU A 46 8.80 -0.46 15.32
N GLY A 47 9.42 0.50 16.03
CA GLY A 47 10.86 0.80 16.17
C GLY A 47 11.74 -0.45 16.17
N ARG A 48 11.54 -1.23 17.22
CA ARG A 48 12.30 -2.44 17.52
C ARG A 48 11.96 -3.57 16.57
N ALA A 49 10.69 -3.71 16.20
CA ALA A 49 10.23 -4.73 15.28
C ALA A 49 10.93 -4.63 13.92
N LEU A 50 10.86 -3.47 13.24
CA LEU A 50 11.51 -3.34 11.92
C LEU A 50 13.03 -3.43 12.00
N ALA A 51 13.65 -2.99 13.09
CA ALA A 51 15.09 -3.18 13.30
C ALA A 51 15.47 -4.67 13.37
N SER A 52 14.62 -5.51 13.96
CA SER A 52 14.83 -6.96 14.04
C SER A 52 14.59 -7.73 12.73
N LEU A 53 13.98 -7.10 11.73
CA LEU A 53 13.67 -7.76 10.45
C LEU A 53 14.86 -7.82 9.49
N ALA A 54 15.92 -7.04 9.69
CA ALA A 54 16.98 -6.92 8.70
C ALA A 54 17.63 -8.29 8.36
N PRO A 55 17.73 -8.68 7.07
CA PRO A 55 17.47 -7.87 5.87
C PRO A 55 16.03 -7.97 5.29
N ALA A 56 15.14 -8.77 5.87
CA ALA A 56 13.79 -8.98 5.37
C ALA A 56 12.97 -7.68 5.30
N ALA A 57 12.24 -7.53 4.19
CA ALA A 57 11.37 -6.40 3.95
C ALA A 57 9.94 -6.71 4.42
N ALA A 58 9.44 -6.00 5.42
CA ALA A 58 8.01 -5.98 5.73
C ALA A 58 7.26 -5.17 4.67
N TYR A 59 6.17 -5.73 4.17
CA TYR A 59 5.23 -5.05 3.31
C TYR A 59 4.06 -4.47 4.10
N ALA A 60 3.58 -5.23 5.08
CA ALA A 60 2.49 -4.84 5.96
C ALA A 60 2.82 -5.18 7.42
N VAL A 61 2.28 -4.39 8.33
CA VAL A 61 2.46 -4.56 9.78
C VAL A 61 1.10 -4.40 10.47
N ARG A 62 0.74 -5.34 11.33
CA ARG A 62 -0.34 -5.18 12.32
C ARG A 62 0.30 -4.92 13.68
N LEU A 63 0.01 -3.77 14.26
CA LEU A 63 0.65 -3.29 15.47
C LEU A 63 -0.38 -3.17 16.60
N ALA A 64 -0.35 -4.15 17.51
CA ALA A 64 -1.10 -4.11 18.76
C ALA A 64 -0.28 -3.44 19.87
N ASP A 65 -0.82 -3.39 21.10
CA ASP A 65 -0.09 -2.77 22.22
C ASP A 65 1.12 -3.59 22.71
N ARG A 66 1.12 -4.92 22.50
CA ARG A 66 2.20 -5.84 22.95
C ARG A 66 2.63 -6.87 21.91
N GLU A 67 2.05 -6.85 20.71
CA GLU A 67 2.35 -7.82 19.66
C GLU A 67 2.55 -7.04 18.36
N VAL A 68 3.55 -7.46 17.58
CA VAL A 68 3.73 -7.02 16.20
C VAL A 68 3.56 -8.21 15.30
N ARG A 69 2.72 -8.07 14.28
CA ARG A 69 2.66 -9.02 13.18
C ARG A 69 3.12 -8.36 11.91
N VAL A 70 3.87 -9.09 11.09
CA VAL A 70 4.38 -8.59 9.83
C VAL A 70 4.11 -9.58 8.71
N LEU A 71 3.91 -9.03 7.52
CA LEU A 71 3.93 -9.76 6.27
C LEU A 71 5.24 -9.40 5.56
N VAL A 72 6.11 -10.38 5.36
CA VAL A 72 7.45 -10.20 4.77
C VAL A 72 7.64 -11.18 3.62
N ALA A 73 8.49 -10.88 2.64
CA ALA A 73 8.93 -11.92 1.69
C ALA A 73 9.99 -12.80 2.36
N GLY A 74 9.67 -14.08 2.54
CA GLY A 74 10.59 -15.10 3.07
C GLY A 74 10.41 -15.39 4.56
N ASP A 75 11.39 -16.13 5.10
CA ASP A 75 11.38 -16.55 6.49
C ASP A 75 12.06 -15.54 7.43
N LEU A 76 11.58 -15.47 8.67
CA LEU A 76 12.19 -14.66 9.72
C LEU A 76 12.86 -15.55 10.77
N PRO A 77 14.00 -15.11 11.32
CA PRO A 77 14.63 -15.81 12.43
C PRO A 77 13.83 -15.65 13.72
N ALA A 78 14.13 -16.48 14.73
CA ALA A 78 13.67 -16.24 16.09
C ALA A 78 14.00 -14.79 16.52
N PRO A 79 13.13 -14.12 17.31
CA PRO A 79 11.95 -14.65 18.00
C PRO A 79 10.66 -14.68 17.15
N TRP A 80 10.73 -14.40 15.84
CA TRP A 80 9.55 -14.39 15.00
C TRP A 80 8.97 -15.79 14.84
N VAL A 81 7.65 -15.90 15.02
CA VAL A 81 6.90 -17.13 14.87
C VAL A 81 5.94 -17.00 13.69
N ARG A 82 6.07 -17.89 12.71
CA ARG A 82 5.15 -17.98 11.58
C ARG A 82 3.79 -18.49 12.05
N ARG A 83 2.72 -17.79 11.68
CA ARG A 83 1.33 -18.15 11.96
C ARG A 83 0.71 -18.89 10.76
N SER A 84 -0.41 -19.56 11.01
CA SER A 84 -1.14 -20.32 9.99
C SER A 84 -1.77 -19.45 8.89
N ASP A 85 -1.94 -18.15 9.16
CA ASP A 85 -2.45 -17.16 8.20
C ASP A 85 -1.34 -16.49 7.38
N GLY A 86 -0.11 -17.03 7.42
CA GLY A 86 1.04 -16.52 6.67
C GLY A 86 1.74 -15.31 7.31
N TRP A 87 1.17 -14.70 8.35
CA TRP A 87 1.82 -13.62 9.08
C TRP A 87 2.91 -14.16 9.99
N TRP A 88 3.95 -13.37 10.18
CA TRP A 88 4.92 -13.59 11.26
C TRP A 88 4.53 -12.74 12.45
N SER A 89 4.69 -13.26 13.67
CA SER A 89 4.39 -12.52 14.89
C SER A 89 5.53 -12.56 15.88
N VAL A 90 5.63 -11.52 16.69
CA VAL A 90 6.55 -11.44 17.83
C VAL A 90 5.89 -10.65 18.97
N ALA A 91 6.13 -11.07 20.21
CA ALA A 91 5.75 -10.28 21.37
C ALA A 91 6.73 -9.12 21.56
N GLY A 92 6.24 -7.97 22.01
CA GLY A 92 7.06 -6.77 22.18
C GLY A 92 8.16 -6.91 23.24
N ASP A 93 7.98 -7.82 24.20
CA ASP A 93 8.97 -8.11 25.24
C ASP A 93 10.12 -8.99 24.74
N ASP A 94 9.90 -9.76 23.67
CA ASP A 94 10.92 -10.62 23.06
C ASP A 94 11.77 -9.86 22.03
N LEU A 95 11.32 -8.68 21.60
CA LEU A 95 12.04 -7.85 20.64
C LEU A 95 13.28 -7.23 21.28
N PRO A 96 14.46 -7.34 20.62
CA PRO A 96 15.69 -6.74 21.15
C PRO A 96 15.53 -5.22 21.28
N VAL A 97 16.20 -4.65 22.27
CA VAL A 97 16.33 -3.20 22.37
C VAL A 97 17.14 -2.73 21.16
N ALA A 98 16.53 -1.93 20.30
CA ALA A 98 17.18 -1.49 19.08
C ALA A 98 18.15 -0.33 19.40
N SER A 99 19.44 -0.53 19.10
CA SER A 99 20.46 0.53 19.24
C SER A 99 20.21 1.73 18.32
N ARG A 100 19.40 1.52 17.26
CA ARG A 100 18.88 2.56 16.37
C ARG A 100 17.43 2.23 16.01
N PRO A 101 16.53 3.21 15.94
CA PRO A 101 15.18 2.97 15.43
C PRO A 101 15.27 2.44 13.99
N GLY A 102 14.44 1.45 13.65
CA GLY A 102 14.26 1.01 12.27
C GLY A 102 13.86 2.17 11.37
N SER A 103 14.08 2.05 10.05
CA SER A 103 13.59 3.06 9.10
C SER A 103 12.10 2.82 8.81
N TYR A 104 11.28 3.85 9.01
CA TYR A 104 9.83 3.88 8.69
C TYR A 104 9.54 4.74 7.47
N ALA A 105 10.54 4.98 6.62
CA ALA A 105 10.53 6.05 5.63
C ALA A 105 9.23 6.17 4.80
N ALA A 106 8.60 5.04 4.46
CA ALA A 106 7.36 5.03 3.69
C ALA A 106 6.21 4.26 4.38
N VAL A 107 6.28 4.07 5.70
CA VAL A 107 5.25 3.34 6.45
C VAL A 107 4.07 4.26 6.73
N VAL A 108 2.90 3.89 6.20
CA VAL A 108 1.63 4.59 6.42
C VAL A 108 0.68 3.74 7.21
N ARG A 109 -0.15 4.37 8.04
CA ARG A 109 -1.30 3.70 8.62
C ARG A 109 -2.48 3.78 7.65
N LEU A 110 -3.02 2.62 7.30
CA LEU A 110 -4.22 2.53 6.46
C LEU A 110 -5.48 2.34 7.29
N ALA A 111 -5.41 1.65 8.43
CA ALA A 111 -6.59 1.36 9.23
C ALA A 111 -6.29 1.07 10.69
N VAL A 112 -7.37 0.88 11.46
CA VAL A 112 -7.36 0.31 12.79
C VAL A 112 -8.35 -0.86 12.80
N GLU A 113 -7.88 -2.05 13.18
CA GLU A 113 -8.66 -3.29 13.21
C GLU A 113 -8.47 -3.95 14.58
N ASP A 114 -9.56 -4.20 15.31
CA ASP A 114 -9.54 -4.79 16.66
C ASP A 114 -8.53 -4.13 17.62
N GLY A 115 -8.37 -2.80 17.50
CA GLY A 115 -7.45 -2.00 18.30
C GLY A 115 -5.99 -2.02 17.83
N SER A 116 -5.66 -2.79 16.79
CA SER A 116 -4.34 -2.83 16.16
C SER A 116 -4.27 -1.83 15.01
N ASP A 117 -3.16 -1.09 14.88
CA ASP A 117 -2.92 -0.28 13.69
C ASP A 117 -2.49 -1.19 12.53
N VAL A 118 -3.10 -1.02 11.36
CA VAL A 118 -2.66 -1.68 10.12
C VAL A 118 -1.82 -0.69 9.33
N LEU A 119 -0.56 -1.05 9.14
CA LEU A 119 0.44 -0.25 8.47
C LEU A 119 0.92 -0.94 7.20
N VAL A 120 1.28 -0.15 6.19
CA VAL A 120 1.89 -0.63 4.93
C VAL A 120 3.12 0.21 4.65
N ASP A 121 4.22 -0.45 4.30
CA ASP A 121 5.42 0.24 3.80
C ASP A 121 5.27 0.47 2.30
N LEU A 122 4.85 1.68 1.91
CA LEU A 122 4.61 2.04 0.51
C LEU A 122 5.89 2.03 -0.34
N GLY A 123 7.07 2.20 0.27
CA GLY A 123 8.34 2.16 -0.43
C GLY A 123 8.83 0.74 -0.69
N ARG A 124 8.15 -0.26 -0.11
CA ARG A 124 8.46 -1.68 -0.26
C ARG A 124 7.29 -2.48 -0.81
N ALA A 125 6.07 -1.97 -0.76
CA ALA A 125 4.89 -2.61 -1.32
C ALA A 125 5.04 -2.70 -2.85
N PRO A 126 5.15 -3.91 -3.42
CA PRO A 126 5.27 -4.05 -4.87
C PRO A 126 3.97 -3.68 -5.58
N GLY A 127 4.07 -3.05 -6.74
CA GLY A 127 2.92 -2.69 -7.58
C GLY A 127 1.99 -1.64 -6.95
N LEU A 128 0.79 -1.50 -7.52
CA LEU A 128 -0.17 -0.49 -7.06
C LEU A 128 -0.89 -0.94 -5.78
N VAL A 129 -1.19 0.02 -4.92
CA VAL A 129 -2.09 -0.16 -3.76
C VAL A 129 -3.43 0.48 -4.08
N SER A 130 -4.49 -0.31 -4.19
CA SER A 130 -5.85 0.18 -4.42
C SER A 130 -6.68 0.12 -3.14
N LEU A 131 -7.46 1.18 -2.93
CA LEU A 131 -8.41 1.35 -1.83
C LEU A 131 -9.83 1.40 -2.43
N GLY A 132 -10.47 0.25 -2.52
CA GLY A 132 -11.87 0.09 -2.93
C GLY A 132 -12.87 0.25 -1.78
N GLY A 133 -14.13 -0.12 -2.03
CA GLY A 133 -15.21 -0.04 -1.05
C GLY A 133 -15.99 1.28 -1.12
N ASP A 134 -16.28 1.89 0.04
CA ASP A 134 -16.96 3.19 0.09
C ASP A 134 -16.04 4.30 -0.45
N PRO A 135 -16.40 5.00 -1.55
CA PRO A 135 -15.49 5.94 -2.22
C PRO A 135 -15.06 7.12 -1.34
N ALA A 136 -15.93 7.59 -0.45
CA ALA A 136 -15.64 8.73 0.43
C ALA A 136 -14.68 8.32 1.57
N LEU A 137 -14.84 7.11 2.11
CA LEU A 137 -13.92 6.54 3.10
C LEU A 137 -12.58 6.14 2.47
N ALA A 138 -12.56 5.54 1.28
CA ALA A 138 -11.34 5.22 0.55
C ALA A 138 -10.50 6.47 0.28
N ARG A 139 -11.12 7.54 -0.22
CA ARG A 139 -10.45 8.83 -0.45
C ARG A 139 -9.89 9.43 0.84
N ARG A 140 -10.68 9.43 1.92
CA ARG A 140 -10.22 9.92 3.24
C ARG A 140 -9.03 9.11 3.76
N THR A 141 -9.08 7.79 3.60
CA THR A 141 -7.99 6.89 3.99
C THR A 141 -6.72 7.18 3.20
N ALA A 142 -6.84 7.39 1.89
CA ALA A 142 -5.70 7.75 1.05
C ALA A 142 -5.05 9.08 1.46
N LEU A 143 -5.87 10.12 1.68
CA LEU A 143 -5.39 11.42 2.13
C LEU A 143 -4.76 11.36 3.52
N GLN A 144 -5.33 10.55 4.42
CA GLN A 144 -4.75 10.35 5.75
C GLN A 144 -3.40 9.62 5.67
N ALA A 145 -3.27 8.61 4.80
CA ALA A 145 -2.00 7.91 4.58
C ALA A 145 -0.91 8.87 4.09
N VAL A 146 -1.22 9.74 3.13
CA VAL A 146 -0.31 10.81 2.67
C VAL A 146 0.05 11.77 3.80
N ARG A 147 -0.95 12.20 4.58
CA ARG A 147 -0.71 13.09 5.73
C ARG A 147 0.22 12.43 6.75
N ASP A 148 0.01 11.15 7.04
CA ASP A 148 0.86 10.38 7.95
C ASP A 148 2.31 10.30 7.41
N LEU A 149 2.52 10.13 6.09
CA LEU A 149 3.85 10.24 5.48
C LEU A 149 4.48 11.61 5.70
N LEU A 150 3.76 12.68 5.38
CA LEU A 150 4.29 14.05 5.49
C LEU A 150 4.75 14.39 6.91
N VAL A 151 4.12 13.79 7.91
CA VAL A 151 4.45 14.03 9.33
C VAL A 151 5.56 13.10 9.84
N ARG A 152 5.66 11.87 9.32
CA ARG A 152 6.48 10.81 9.93
C ARG A 152 7.64 10.31 9.08
N THR A 153 7.66 10.68 7.80
CA THR A 153 8.67 10.16 6.89
C THR A 153 10.06 10.59 7.34
N THR A 154 11.02 9.70 7.11
CA THR A 154 12.45 9.93 7.37
C THR A 154 13.26 9.91 6.07
N VAL A 155 12.60 9.99 4.92
CA VAL A 155 13.24 10.14 3.61
C VAL A 155 13.83 11.55 3.47
N ALA A 156 14.89 11.71 2.69
CA ALA A 156 15.47 13.04 2.42
C ALA A 156 14.49 13.94 1.68
N GLU A 157 13.76 13.37 0.71
CA GLU A 157 12.84 14.12 -0.14
C GLU A 157 11.56 13.31 -0.34
N LEU A 158 10.41 13.93 -0.06
CA LEU A 158 9.09 13.36 -0.29
C LEU A 158 8.36 14.24 -1.31
N GLU A 159 8.06 13.66 -2.47
CA GLU A 159 7.23 14.29 -3.49
C GLU A 159 5.88 13.59 -3.52
N VAL A 160 4.79 14.36 -3.47
CA VAL A 160 3.43 13.83 -3.56
C VAL A 160 2.71 14.49 -4.72
N SER A 161 2.23 13.69 -5.66
CA SER A 161 1.50 14.16 -6.84
C SER A 161 0.13 13.53 -6.93
N THR A 162 -0.87 14.34 -7.25
CA THR A 162 -2.28 13.93 -7.39
C THR A 162 -2.79 14.33 -8.78
N PRO A 163 -2.45 13.58 -9.84
CA PRO A 163 -2.89 13.93 -11.19
C PRO A 163 -4.42 13.94 -11.27
N THR A 164 -4.97 14.92 -11.97
CA THR A 164 -6.41 15.01 -12.22
C THR A 164 -6.89 13.89 -13.14
N ASP A 165 -6.07 13.57 -14.16
CA ASP A 165 -6.29 12.43 -15.04
C ASP A 165 -5.31 11.30 -14.69
N PRO A 166 -5.77 10.15 -14.18
CA PRO A 166 -4.90 9.04 -13.81
C PRO A 166 -4.10 8.47 -14.99
N ASP A 167 -4.56 8.65 -16.24
CA ASP A 167 -3.85 8.14 -17.41
C ASP A 167 -2.60 8.96 -17.78
N THR A 168 -2.50 10.20 -17.29
CA THR A 168 -1.29 11.06 -17.41
C THR A 168 -0.24 10.79 -16.35
N ALA A 169 -0.56 9.98 -15.33
CA ALA A 169 0.32 9.73 -14.19
C ALA A 169 1.74 9.23 -14.56
N PRO A 170 1.94 8.38 -15.59
CA PRO A 170 3.28 7.97 -16.00
C PRO A 170 4.17 9.12 -16.48
N GLU A 171 3.60 10.20 -17.02
CA GLU A 171 4.37 11.36 -17.51
C GLU A 171 5.00 12.13 -16.35
N LEU A 172 4.31 12.18 -15.20
CA LEU A 172 4.83 12.77 -13.97
C LEU A 172 6.01 11.96 -13.39
N LEU A 173 6.10 10.68 -13.73
CA LEU A 173 7.23 9.81 -13.35
C LEU A 173 8.34 9.77 -14.41
N GLY A 174 8.01 10.05 -15.68
CA GLY A 174 8.89 9.90 -16.83
C GLY A 174 9.99 10.96 -16.98
N GLY A 175 10.09 11.94 -16.07
CA GLY A 175 11.18 12.91 -16.04
C GLY A 175 12.48 12.40 -15.38
N VAL A 176 12.64 11.09 -15.20
CA VAL A 176 13.74 10.47 -14.43
C VAL A 176 14.52 9.51 -15.32
N ASP A 177 15.19 10.04 -16.33
CA ASP A 177 16.26 9.35 -17.04
C ASP A 177 17.64 9.64 -16.41
N GLU A 178 17.72 10.14 -15.18
CA GLU A 178 19.01 10.24 -14.49
C GLU A 178 19.42 8.85 -13.98
N PRO A 179 20.49 8.24 -14.55
CA PRO A 179 20.99 6.97 -14.08
C PRO A 179 21.45 7.13 -12.63
N VAL A 180 20.85 6.34 -11.74
CA VAL A 180 21.32 6.23 -10.36
C VAL A 180 22.72 5.59 -10.41
N PRO A 181 23.75 6.18 -9.78
CA PRO A 181 25.11 5.64 -9.82
C PRO A 181 25.18 4.17 -9.40
N ASP A 182 25.96 3.37 -10.14
CA ASP A 182 26.16 1.92 -10.02
C ASP A 182 26.69 1.42 -8.66
N ASP A 183 26.89 2.31 -7.68
CA ASP A 183 27.41 2.01 -6.35
C ASP A 183 26.48 1.09 -5.51
N VAL A 184 25.29 0.77 -6.02
CA VAL A 184 24.32 -0.15 -5.41
C VAL A 184 24.71 -1.63 -5.58
N LEU A 185 25.61 -1.97 -6.51
CA LEU A 185 26.06 -3.35 -6.74
C LEU A 185 27.04 -3.89 -5.68
N VAL A 186 27.47 -3.08 -4.71
CA VAL A 186 28.40 -3.49 -3.64
C VAL A 186 27.67 -3.98 -2.37
N GLY A 187 26.36 -4.21 -2.42
CA GLY A 187 25.58 -4.74 -1.29
C GLY A 187 25.49 -3.79 -0.07
N ARG A 188 25.99 -2.56 -0.21
CA ARG A 188 25.69 -1.48 0.73
C ARG A 188 24.40 -0.83 0.27
N VAL A 189 23.29 -1.30 0.83
CA VAL A 189 22.02 -0.58 0.74
C VAL A 189 22.27 0.81 1.33
N ALA A 190 22.37 1.83 0.48
CA ALA A 190 22.45 3.22 0.93
C ALA A 190 21.34 3.44 1.97
N PRO A 191 21.65 4.07 3.11
CA PRO A 191 20.65 4.29 4.14
C PRO A 191 19.45 4.96 3.49
N VAL A 192 18.24 4.46 3.75
CA VAL A 192 16.97 4.94 3.16
C VAL A 192 16.78 6.45 3.30
N ARG A 193 17.54 7.08 4.21
CA ARG A 193 17.61 8.53 4.41
C ARG A 193 18.03 9.31 3.18
N ASP A 194 18.83 8.76 2.27
CA ASP A 194 19.30 9.49 1.08
C ASP A 194 18.39 9.29 -0.14
N ARG A 195 17.24 8.62 0.03
CA ARG A 195 16.30 8.34 -1.07
C ARG A 195 15.21 9.40 -1.15
N ARG A 196 14.86 9.79 -2.37
CA ARG A 196 13.64 10.53 -2.69
C ARG A 196 12.48 9.54 -2.85
N LEU A 197 11.44 9.65 -2.04
CA LEU A 197 10.20 8.90 -2.21
C LEU A 197 9.20 9.75 -3.01
N ARG A 198 8.67 9.20 -4.11
CA ARG A 198 7.59 9.82 -4.88
C ARG A 198 6.31 9.03 -4.65
N VAL A 199 5.25 9.72 -4.27
CA VAL A 199 3.94 9.12 -4.01
C VAL A 199 2.92 9.69 -4.97
N LEU A 200 2.38 8.83 -5.83
CA LEU A 200 1.25 9.18 -6.68
C LEU A 200 -0.06 8.77 -5.99
N VAL A 201 -1.01 9.69 -5.89
CA VAL A 201 -2.36 9.39 -5.43
C VAL A 201 -3.37 9.62 -6.54
N LEU A 202 -3.85 8.53 -7.11
CA LEU A 202 -4.86 8.54 -8.17
C LEU A 202 -6.26 8.57 -7.54
N GLN A 203 -7.06 9.57 -7.90
CA GLN A 203 -8.41 9.74 -7.33
C GLN A 203 -9.46 8.79 -7.94
N SER A 204 -9.07 8.06 -8.98
CA SER A 204 -9.83 7.01 -9.66
C SER A 204 -8.86 5.98 -10.25
N PRO A 205 -9.32 4.74 -10.55
CA PRO A 205 -8.50 3.74 -11.20
C PRO A 205 -7.99 4.21 -12.59
N PRO A 206 -6.70 4.03 -12.91
CA PRO A 206 -6.18 4.27 -14.26
C PRO A 206 -6.69 3.21 -15.24
N SER A 207 -6.55 3.47 -16.54
CA SER A 207 -6.76 2.44 -17.56
C SER A 207 -5.83 1.22 -17.35
N PRO A 208 -6.21 0.00 -17.78
CA PRO A 208 -5.38 -1.19 -17.58
C PRO A 208 -3.97 -1.07 -18.19
N ALA A 209 -3.84 -0.37 -19.33
CA ALA A 209 -2.55 -0.14 -19.96
C ALA A 209 -1.64 0.73 -19.08
N VAL A 210 -2.19 1.81 -18.52
CA VAL A 210 -1.46 2.69 -17.59
C VAL A 210 -1.17 1.98 -16.28
N ALA A 211 -2.11 1.21 -15.73
CA ALA A 211 -1.90 0.45 -14.50
C ALA A 211 -0.72 -0.53 -14.61
N ARG A 212 -0.60 -1.25 -15.74
CA ARG A 212 0.56 -2.12 -16.02
C ARG A 212 1.86 -1.33 -16.13
N ARG A 213 1.86 -0.17 -16.79
CA ARG A 213 3.04 0.69 -16.90
C ARG A 213 3.47 1.22 -15.54
N LEU A 214 2.53 1.71 -14.72
CA LEU A 214 2.80 2.15 -13.35
C LEU A 214 3.32 1.00 -12.48
N THR A 215 2.77 -0.22 -12.63
CA THR A 215 3.28 -1.40 -11.91
C THR A 215 4.73 -1.69 -12.29
N ALA A 216 5.06 -1.69 -13.58
CA ALA A 216 6.43 -1.89 -14.04
C ALA A 216 7.38 -0.80 -13.51
N LEU A 217 6.93 0.45 -13.37
CA LEU A 217 7.70 1.54 -12.78
C LEU A 217 7.88 1.40 -11.27
N VAL A 218 6.89 0.90 -10.54
CA VAL A 218 7.01 0.64 -9.09
C VAL A 218 7.91 -0.57 -8.82
N GLU A 219 7.87 -1.56 -9.71
CA GLU A 219 8.70 -2.77 -9.59
C GLU A 219 10.14 -2.55 -10.05
N SER A 220 10.43 -1.50 -10.84
CA SER A 220 11.80 -1.13 -11.15
C SER A 220 12.49 -0.60 -9.88
N ARG A 221 13.52 -1.32 -9.42
CA ARG A 221 14.20 -1.08 -8.13
C ARG A 221 14.91 0.27 -8.03
N GLU A 222 14.99 1.00 -9.14
CA GLU A 222 15.66 2.30 -9.26
C GLU A 222 14.78 3.45 -8.75
N ALA A 223 13.45 3.30 -8.83
CA ALA A 223 12.52 4.35 -8.46
C ALA A 223 11.88 4.04 -7.10
N SER A 224 12.13 4.87 -6.09
CA SER A 224 11.34 4.83 -4.84
C SER A 224 9.98 5.49 -5.10
N VAL A 225 9.14 4.80 -5.87
CA VAL A 225 7.81 5.26 -6.29
C VAL A 225 6.76 4.39 -5.62
N ALA A 226 5.76 5.03 -5.01
CA ALA A 226 4.56 4.38 -4.52
C ALA A 226 3.35 4.93 -5.25
N VAL A 227 2.40 4.05 -5.60
CA VAL A 227 1.14 4.46 -6.23
C VAL A 227 -0.03 3.98 -5.40
N LEU A 228 -0.82 4.94 -4.93
CA LEU A 228 -2.07 4.73 -4.20
C LEU A 228 -3.25 5.10 -5.10
N VAL A 229 -4.18 4.16 -5.26
CA VAL A 229 -5.34 4.30 -6.15
C VAL A 229 -6.61 4.30 -5.31
N VAL A 230 -7.42 5.34 -5.44
CA VAL A 230 -8.77 5.38 -4.86
C VAL A 230 -9.74 4.73 -5.85
N GLY A 231 -10.44 3.69 -5.39
CA GLY A 231 -11.29 2.85 -6.21
C GLY A 231 -10.69 1.45 -6.45
N ASP A 232 -11.52 0.53 -6.93
CA ASP A 232 -11.08 -0.83 -7.26
C ASP A 232 -10.28 -0.82 -8.57
N SER A 233 -9.01 -1.21 -8.49
CA SER A 233 -8.15 -1.41 -9.66
C SER A 233 -7.80 -2.89 -9.75
N PRO A 234 -8.28 -3.62 -10.76
CA PRO A 234 -8.05 -5.06 -10.87
C PRO A 234 -6.57 -5.39 -11.04
N GLU A 235 -5.79 -4.45 -11.59
CA GLU A 235 -4.35 -4.62 -11.82
C GLU A 235 -3.50 -4.24 -10.60
N ALA A 236 -4.12 -3.71 -9.53
CA ALA A 236 -3.40 -3.43 -8.31
C ALA A 236 -3.00 -4.73 -7.61
N ARG A 237 -1.75 -4.79 -7.21
CA ARG A 237 -1.21 -5.93 -6.46
C ARG A 237 -1.77 -6.00 -5.04
N TRP A 238 -2.02 -4.83 -4.44
CA TRP A 238 -2.64 -4.72 -3.12
C TRP A 238 -4.06 -4.18 -3.33
N ARG A 239 -5.06 -5.03 -3.12
CA ARG A 239 -6.48 -4.67 -3.25
C ARG A 239 -7.13 -4.68 -1.88
N LEU A 240 -7.26 -3.48 -1.33
CA LEU A 240 -7.84 -3.24 -0.03
C LEU A 240 -9.25 -2.70 -0.22
N ALA A 241 -10.17 -3.01 0.69
CA ALA A 241 -11.51 -2.43 0.64
C ALA A 241 -11.86 -1.79 1.99
N VAL A 242 -12.28 -0.52 1.96
CA VAL A 242 -12.81 0.13 3.15
C VAL A 242 -14.32 -0.03 3.17
N ASP A 243 -14.83 -0.73 4.18
CA ASP A 243 -16.28 -0.89 4.33
C ASP A 243 -16.94 0.40 4.86
N ARG A 244 -18.27 0.41 4.96
CA ARG A 244 -19.03 1.58 5.44
C ARG A 244 -18.76 1.93 6.90
N THR A 245 -18.18 1.02 7.68
CA THR A 245 -17.77 1.23 9.07
C THR A 245 -16.35 1.78 9.18
N GLY A 246 -15.64 1.93 8.05
CA GLY A 246 -14.24 2.32 8.03
C GLY A 246 -13.28 1.18 8.40
N ALA A 247 -13.79 -0.05 8.52
CA ALA A 247 -12.93 -1.22 8.64
C ALA A 247 -12.28 -1.50 7.29
N LEU A 248 -11.00 -1.85 7.31
CA LEU A 248 -10.22 -2.16 6.12
C LEU A 248 -10.12 -3.66 5.97
N ASP A 249 -10.74 -4.18 4.92
CA ASP A 249 -10.49 -5.52 4.43
C ASP A 249 -9.15 -5.50 3.68
N LEU A 250 -8.21 -6.32 4.14
CA LEU A 250 -6.89 -6.46 3.51
C LEU A 250 -6.91 -7.37 2.29
N GLY A 251 -8.06 -7.98 1.96
CA GLY A 251 -8.21 -8.87 0.81
C GLY A 251 -7.21 -10.02 0.85
N GLU A 252 -6.63 -10.35 -0.30
CA GLU A 252 -5.68 -11.46 -0.47
C GLU A 252 -4.28 -11.19 0.08
N LEU A 253 -4.05 -10.07 0.78
CA LEU A 253 -2.80 -9.87 1.52
C LEU A 253 -2.55 -10.96 2.56
N ALA A 254 -3.58 -11.70 2.97
CA ALA A 254 -3.46 -12.88 3.82
C ALA A 254 -3.11 -14.18 3.06
N LEU A 255 -3.17 -14.23 1.72
CA LEU A 255 -3.13 -15.49 0.95
C LEU A 255 -2.00 -15.58 -0.08
N ALA A 256 -1.50 -14.47 -0.61
CA ALA A 256 -0.66 -14.48 -1.83
C ALA A 256 0.83 -14.84 -1.64
N GLN A 257 1.25 -15.43 -0.51
CA GLN A 257 2.64 -15.96 -0.36
C GLN A 257 2.79 -17.45 -0.66
N GLY A 258 1.76 -18.08 -1.22
CA GLY A 258 1.71 -19.51 -1.50
C GLY A 258 1.82 -19.89 -2.97
N SER A 259 2.72 -19.30 -3.75
CA SER A 259 3.19 -19.89 -5.03
C SER A 259 4.32 -19.05 -5.64
N ALA A 260 5.56 -19.47 -5.42
CA ALA A 260 6.71 -19.15 -6.25
C ALA A 260 7.33 -20.47 -6.71
#